data_AF-A0A1I7XK74-F1
#
_entry.id   AF-A0A1I7XK74-F1
#
_cell.length_a   1.000
_cell.length_b   1.000
_cell.length_c   1.000
_cell.angle_alpha   90.00
_cell.angle_beta   90.00
_cell.angle_gamma   90.00
#
_symmetry.space_group_name_H-M   'P 1'
#
loop_
_entity.id
_entity.type
_entity.pdbx_description
1 polymer ?
#
loop_
_entity_poly.entity_id
_entity_poly.type
_entity_poly.pdbx_seq_one_letter_code
_entity_poly.pdbx_strand_id
1 'polypeptide(L)'
;MVCLPCRRVKKPAATINVWFIVNKGSNYSFLAKETIEALIGKNDPFPNALRDPGSKIECHISPSDGNFADANVLGMLALSKLKVYRC
;
A
#
# COMPACT_ATOMS: atom_id res chain seq x y z
N MET A 1 1.19 -9.86 -9.59
CA MET A 1 0.42 -8.93 -8.72
C MET A 1 -0.05 -9.69 -7.49
N VAL A 2 -0.33 -8.99 -6.39
CA VAL A 2 -0.90 -9.57 -5.16
C VAL A 2 -2.06 -8.70 -4.67
N CYS A 3 -3.11 -9.32 -4.14
CA CYS A 3 -4.24 -8.61 -3.53
C CYS A 3 -4.08 -8.68 -2.01
N LEU A 4 -4.09 -7.53 -1.34
CA LEU A 4 -3.96 -7.45 0.12
C LEU A 4 -5.17 -6.72 0.73
N PRO A 5 -5.79 -7.28 1.79
CA PRO A 5 -6.79 -6.56 2.57
C PRO A 5 -6.09 -5.44 3.34
N CYS A 6 -6.35 -4.20 2.95
CA CYS A 6 -5.71 -3.02 3.50
C CYS A 6 -6.70 -2.24 4.36
N ARG A 7 -6.24 -1.81 5.54
CA ARG A 7 -6.99 -0.92 6.42
C ARG A 7 -6.13 0.22 6.93
N ARG A 8 -6.75 1.37 7.14
CA ARG A 8 -6.13 2.52 7.81
C ARG A 8 -5.74 2.18 9.25
N VAL A 9 -4.48 2.47 9.62
CA VAL A 9 -3.94 2.15 10.95
C VAL A 9 -4.51 3.06 12.06
N LYS A 10 -4.48 4.39 11.87
CA LYS A 10 -4.78 5.37 12.94
C LYS A 10 -6.28 5.55 13.21
N LYS A 11 -7.11 5.47 12.18
CA LYS A 11 -8.57 5.59 12.27
C LYS A 11 -9.17 4.39 11.55
N PRO A 12 -9.51 3.31 12.26
CA PRO A 12 -9.83 2.03 11.63
C PRO A 12 -11.11 2.13 10.77
N ALA A 13 -10.96 2.37 9.46
CA ALA A 13 -12.06 2.46 8.49
C ALA A 13 -12.47 1.07 7.98
N ALA A 14 -13.26 1.00 6.91
CA ALA A 14 -13.51 -0.25 6.19
C ALA A 14 -12.19 -0.86 5.68
N THR A 15 -12.09 -2.18 5.69
CA THR A 15 -11.01 -2.91 5.01
C THR A 15 -11.38 -2.98 3.53
N ILE A 16 -10.46 -2.57 2.64
CA ILE A 16 -10.64 -2.70 1.20
C ILE A 16 -9.55 -3.60 0.62
N ASN A 17 -9.88 -4.30 -0.47
CA ASN A 17 -8.92 -5.12 -1.19
C ASN A 17 -8.15 -4.26 -2.18
N VAL A 18 -6.83 -4.23 -2.04
CA VAL A 18 -5.95 -3.43 -2.91
C VAL A 18 -5.05 -4.36 -3.69
N TRP A 19 -5.03 -4.18 -5.01
CA TRP A 19 -4.14 -4.90 -5.92
C TRP A 19 -2.81 -4.16 -6.04
N PHE A 20 -1.71 -4.89 -5.80
CA PHE A 20 -0.35 -4.38 -5.90
C PHE A 20 0.45 -5.08 -7.01
N ILE A 21 1.20 -4.27 -7.75
CA ILE A 21 2.31 -4.73 -8.57
C ILE A 21 3.48 -5.04 -7.62
N VAL A 22 4.04 -6.24 -7.73
CA VAL A 22 5.20 -6.63 -6.94
C VAL A 22 6.46 -6.11 -7.63
N ASN A 23 7.21 -5.23 -6.97
CA ASN A 23 8.46 -4.69 -7.49
C ASN A 23 9.63 -5.06 -6.57
N LYS A 24 10.40 -6.08 -6.98
CA LYS A 24 11.61 -6.54 -6.25
C LYS A 24 12.78 -5.54 -6.32
N GLY A 25 12.79 -4.65 -7.31
CA GLY A 25 13.84 -3.63 -7.47
C GLY A 25 13.64 -2.40 -6.59
N SER A 26 12.48 -2.25 -5.95
CA SER A 26 12.20 -1.14 -5.04
C SER A 26 12.16 -1.63 -3.60
N ASN A 27 12.82 -0.91 -2.69
CA ASN A 27 12.69 -1.15 -1.25
C ASN A 27 11.34 -0.67 -0.70
N TYR A 28 10.78 0.37 -1.31
CA TYR A 28 9.59 1.07 -0.82
C TYR A 28 8.33 0.65 -1.57
N SER A 29 7.21 0.73 -0.86
CA SER A 29 5.88 0.50 -1.41
C SER A 29 5.18 1.84 -1.65
N PHE A 30 4.40 1.91 -2.71
CA PHE A 30 3.72 3.12 -3.16
C PHE A 30 2.24 2.82 -3.37
N LEU A 31 1.41 3.82 -3.10
CA LEU A 31 -0.02 3.77 -3.35
C LEU A 31 -0.41 4.86 -4.33
N ALA A 32 -1.26 4.50 -5.26
CA ALA A 32 -1.93 5.46 -6.12
C ALA A 32 -2.79 6.39 -5.26
N LYS A 33 -2.91 7.65 -5.69
CA LYS A 33 -3.71 8.66 -4.99
C LYS A 33 -5.15 8.20 -4.76
N GLU A 34 -5.75 7.59 -5.78
CA GLU A 34 -7.12 7.06 -5.72
C GLU A 34 -7.30 5.99 -4.63
N THR A 35 -6.30 5.12 -4.47
CA THR A 35 -6.35 4.07 -3.44
C THR A 35 -6.28 4.67 -2.04
N ILE A 36 -5.47 5.72 -1.86
CA ILE A 36 -5.41 6.46 -0.60
C ILE A 36 -6.76 7.14 -0.32
N GLU A 37 -7.32 7.84 -1.30
CA GLU A 37 -8.64 8.49 -1.17
C GLU A 37 -9.74 7.48 -0.80
N ALA A 38 -9.70 6.26 -1.36
CA ALA A 38 -10.61 5.18 -1.01
C ALA A 38 -10.41 4.66 0.43
N LEU A 39 -9.17 4.65 0.92
CA LEU A 39 -8.83 4.17 2.27
C LEU A 39 -9.12 5.18 3.38
N ILE A 40 -8.94 6.48 3.11
CA ILE A 40 -8.96 7.51 4.16
C ILE A 40 -9.98 8.63 3.93
N GLY A 41 -10.55 8.74 2.74
CA GLY A 41 -11.39 9.85 2.29
C GLY A 41 -10.58 10.99 1.68
N LYS A 42 -11.19 11.76 0.77
CA LYS A 42 -10.54 12.81 -0.04
C LYS A 42 -9.84 13.94 0.73
N ASN A 43 -10.15 14.11 2.01
CA ASN A 43 -9.73 15.29 2.80
C ASN A 43 -8.85 14.96 4.01
N ASP A 44 -8.41 13.72 4.16
CA ASP A 44 -7.65 13.32 5.34
C ASP A 44 -6.13 13.32 5.07
N PRO A 45 -5.32 14.05 5.85
CA PRO A 45 -3.87 14.09 5.67
C PRO A 45 -3.23 12.76 6.08
N PHE A 46 -3.07 11.88 5.08
CA PHE A 46 -2.15 10.73 5.03
C PHE A 46 -2.26 9.64 6.12
N PRO A 47 -1.96 8.41 5.74
CA PRO A 47 -1.18 7.58 6.63
C PRO A 47 0.05 7.03 5.91
N ASN A 48 1.22 7.26 6.49
CA ASN A 48 2.48 6.60 6.16
C ASN A 48 2.45 5.07 6.43
N ALA A 49 1.27 4.47 6.64
CA ALA A 49 1.17 3.05 6.93
C ALA A 49 -0.22 2.46 6.68
N LEU A 50 -0.22 1.34 5.95
CA LEU A 50 -1.33 0.39 5.84
C LEU A 50 -1.17 -0.75 6.83
N ARG A 51 -2.29 -1.32 7.26
CA ARG A 51 -2.31 -2.56 8.03
C ARG A 51 -2.90 -3.68 7.19
N ASP A 52 -2.12 -4.74 7.03
CA ASP A 52 -2.60 -6.10 6.81
C ASP A 52 -2.90 -6.71 8.20
N PRO A 53 -3.88 -7.64 8.38
CA PRO A 53 -4.34 -8.08 9.69
C PRO A 53 -3.25 -8.45 10.71
N GLY A 54 -2.05 -8.86 10.27
CA GLY A 54 -0.89 -9.10 11.12
C GLY A 54 0.30 -8.13 11.02
N SER A 55 0.32 -7.21 10.05
CA SER A 55 1.53 -6.43 9.72
C SER A 55 1.26 -4.96 9.37
N LYS A 56 2.12 -4.07 9.88
CA LYS A 56 2.16 -2.66 9.47
C LYS A 56 3.09 -2.51 8.26
N ILE A 57 2.51 -2.20 7.11
CA ILE A 57 3.20 -1.91 5.86
C ILE A 57 3.33 -0.40 5.74
N GLU A 58 4.54 0.11 5.59
CA GLU A 58 4.76 1.53 5.29
C GLU A 58 4.62 1.76 3.79
N CYS A 59 3.89 2.81 3.42
CA CYS A 59 3.57 3.14 2.04
C CYS A 59 3.71 4.63 1.81
N HIS A 60 4.21 4.99 0.64
CA HIS A 60 4.34 6.36 0.16
C HIS A 60 3.28 6.65 -0.91
N ILE A 61 3.03 7.92 -1.20
CA ILE A 61 2.26 8.30 -2.39
C ILE A 61 3.12 8.03 -3.63
N SER A 62 2.54 7.40 -4.64
CA SER A 62 3.14 7.33 -5.97
C SER A 62 3.32 8.77 -6.50
N PRO A 63 4.54 9.17 -6.92
CA PRO A 63 4.74 10.49 -7.51
C PRO A 63 3.87 10.65 -8.76
N SER A 64 3.21 11.81 -8.88
CA SER A 64 2.23 12.10 -9.93
C SER A 64 2.83 12.14 -11.35
N ASP A 65 4.12 12.37 -11.45
CA ASP A 65 4.92 12.45 -12.68
C ASP A 65 5.80 11.21 -12.90
N GLY A 66 5.68 10.20 -12.05
CA GLY A 66 6.48 8.98 -12.11
C GLY A 66 5.82 7.83 -12.86
N ASN A 67 6.63 6.82 -13.19
CA ASN A 67 6.11 5.51 -13.59
C ASN A 67 5.25 4.95 -12.44
N PHE A 68 4.06 4.42 -12.76
CA PHE A 68 3.10 3.87 -11.79
C PHE A 68 2.36 4.90 -10.90
N ALA A 69 2.18 6.13 -11.36
CA ALA A 69 1.33 7.14 -10.69
C ALA A 69 -0.07 6.60 -10.32
N ASP A 70 -0.63 5.77 -11.21
CA ASP A 70 -1.98 5.19 -11.08
C ASP A 70 -1.99 3.75 -10.57
N ALA A 71 -0.83 3.21 -10.18
CA ALA A 71 -0.74 1.83 -9.68
C ALA A 71 -0.17 1.75 -8.27
N ASN A 72 -0.67 0.77 -7.51
CA ASN A 72 -0.10 0.44 -6.21
C ASN A 72 1.09 -0.51 -6.40
N VAL A 73 2.19 -0.23 -5.73
CA VAL A 73 3.44 -0.98 -5.86
C VAL A 73 3.86 -1.50 -4.49
N LEU A 74 4.18 -2.78 -4.41
CA LEU A 74 4.68 -3.43 -3.21
C LEU A 74 6.18 -3.66 -3.36
N GLY A 75 6.96 -3.00 -2.51
CA GLY A 75 8.41 -3.11 -2.46
C GLY A 75 8.91 -4.21 -1.51
N MET A 76 10.21 -4.45 -1.55
CA MET A 76 10.87 -5.54 -0.82
C MET A 76 10.68 -5.49 0.69
N LEU A 77 10.62 -4.30 1.32
CA LEU A 77 10.41 -4.18 2.76
C LEU A 77 9.00 -4.63 3.20
N ALA A 78 8.00 -4.43 2.35
CA ALA A 78 6.65 -4.91 2.64
C ALA A 78 6.55 -6.42 2.44
N LEU A 79 7.16 -6.92 1.38
CA LEU A 79 7.13 -8.33 1.05
C LEU A 79 7.85 -9.21 2.08
N SER A 80 8.97 -8.74 2.63
CA SER A 80 9.68 -9.44 3.71
C SER A 80 8.84 -9.56 4.98
N LYS A 81 8.07 -8.50 5.33
CA LYS A 81 7.15 -8.49 6.47
C LYS A 81 5.95 -9.41 6.27
N LEU A 82 5.39 -9.41 5.07
CA LEU A 82 4.20 -10.18 4.72
C LEU A 82 4.47 -11.67 4.44
N LYS A 83 5.74 -12.10 4.45
CA LYS A 83 6.16 -13.49 4.14
C LYS A 83 5.60 -14.02 2.82
N VAL A 84 5.27 -13.16 1.86
CA VAL A 84 4.70 -13.53 0.54
C VAL A 84 5.75 -14.19 -0.39
N TYR A 85 6.95 -14.46 0.12
CA TYR A 85 8.07 -15.06 -0.61
C TYR A 85 8.43 -16.48 -0.16
N ARG A 86 7.58 -17.18 0.59
CA ARG A 86 7.78 -18.63 0.76
C ARG A 86 7.21 -19.38 -0.45
N CYS A 87 8.00 -19.43 -1.52
CA CYS A 87 8.03 -20.57 -2.43
C CYS A 87 9.23 -21.42 -2.06
#